data_AF-A0A2T4U6Q4-F1
#
_entry.id   AF-A0A2T4U6Q4-F1
#
_cell.length_a   1.000
_cell.length_b   1.000
_cell.length_c   1.000
_cell.angle_alpha   90.00
_cell.angle_beta   90.00
_cell.angle_gamma   90.00
#
_symmetry.space_group_name_H-M   'P 1'
#
loop_
_entity.id
_entity.type
_entity.pdbx_description
1 polymer ?
#
loop_
_entity_poly.entity_id
_entity_poly.type
_entity_poly.pdbx_seq_one_letter_code
_entity_poly.pdbx_strand_id
1 'polypeptide(L)'
;MNKEGIFVKTDAFLFQLIKREKYRRRNDLTTYFLGIGGSTNEDPNPFIEAFHECERQISRKTSGLVHHLLPVASGEMLQGLVEGANTVSGEHQFTAVYTGDPLGKHRMEWKWKKTSNVEILHPAGSGEEVEKTINSFYQATSIRLDPIHTGRAVHQWMHELPKSLPTVLWITNPYIFG
;
A
#
# COMPACT_ATOMS: atom_id res chain seq x y z
N MET A 1 22.22 -12.03 6.15
CA MET A 1 20.83 -12.44 6.48
C MET A 1 20.08 -12.52 5.16
N ASN A 2 19.78 -13.73 4.69
CA ASN A 2 18.98 -13.93 3.48
C ASN A 2 17.55 -13.47 3.77
N LYS A 3 17.10 -12.39 3.13
CA LYS A 3 15.71 -11.96 3.17
C LYS A 3 14.98 -12.76 2.09
N GLU A 4 14.18 -13.74 2.50
CA GLU A 4 13.26 -14.42 1.60
C GLU A 4 12.16 -13.43 1.18
N GLY A 5 12.43 -12.66 0.14
CA GLY A 5 11.39 -12.01 -0.65
C GLY A 5 11.04 -12.96 -1.79
N ILE A 6 9.77 -13.36 -1.89
CA ILE A 6 9.29 -14.01 -3.11
C ILE A 6 9.11 -12.88 -4.12
N PHE A 7 9.98 -12.86 -5.13
CA PHE A 7 9.84 -11.97 -6.28
C PHE A 7 8.90 -12.65 -7.27
N VAL A 8 7.76 -12.04 -7.54
CA VAL A 8 6.92 -12.42 -8.67
C VAL A 8 7.01 -11.28 -9.67
N LYS A 9 7.62 -11.56 -10.81
CA LYS A 9 7.55 -10.69 -11.98
C LYS A 9 6.30 -11.13 -12.74
N THR A 10 5.28 -10.28 -12.80
CA THR A 10 4.27 -10.42 -13.86
C THR A 10 4.70 -9.56 -15.04
N ASP A 11 4.05 -9.73 -16.18
CA ASP A 11 4.35 -8.97 -17.38
C ASP A 11 4.01 -7.47 -17.26
N ALA A 12 3.37 -7.04 -16.15
CA ALA A 12 2.95 -5.66 -15.90
C ALA A 12 3.51 -5.04 -14.59
N PHE A 13 3.99 -5.84 -13.62
CA PHE A 13 4.45 -5.34 -12.31
C PHE A 13 5.58 -6.19 -11.70
N LEU A 14 6.47 -5.53 -10.93
CA LEU A 14 7.40 -6.21 -10.02
C LEU A 14 6.80 -6.30 -8.62
N PHE A 15 6.38 -7.51 -8.23
CA PHE A 15 5.85 -7.78 -6.89
C PHE A 15 6.95 -8.27 -5.96
N GLN A 16 6.95 -7.73 -4.75
CA GLN A 16 7.71 -8.32 -3.65
C GLN A 16 6.85 -8.30 -2.39
N LEU A 17 6.42 -9.48 -1.95
CA LEU A 17 5.89 -9.65 -0.61
C LEU A 17 7.06 -9.78 0.37
N ILE A 18 7.43 -8.69 1.04
CA ILE A 18 8.41 -8.79 2.13
C ILE A 18 7.65 -9.15 3.40
N LYS A 19 7.88 -10.34 3.96
CA LYS A 19 7.48 -10.65 5.34
C LYS A 19 8.53 -10.03 6.26
N ARG A 20 8.12 -9.21 7.23
CA ARG A 20 9.08 -8.65 8.21
C ARG A 20 8.76 -9.07 9.63
N GLU A 21 9.66 -9.85 10.23
CA GLU A 21 9.63 -10.27 11.64
C GLU A 21 10.40 -9.30 12.58
N LYS A 22 10.74 -8.08 12.13
CA LYS A 22 11.71 -7.19 12.79
C LYS A 22 11.18 -5.81 13.19
N TYR A 23 9.89 -5.70 13.51
CA TYR A 23 9.34 -4.69 14.43
C TYR A 23 8.91 -5.38 15.73
N ARG A 24 9.85 -6.06 16.39
CA ARG A 24 9.63 -6.74 17.68
C ARG A 24 9.61 -5.70 18.81
N ARG A 25 8.54 -4.92 18.90
CA ARG A 25 8.08 -4.39 20.20
C ARG A 25 6.80 -5.14 20.52
N ARG A 26 6.95 -6.17 21.35
CA ARG A 26 5.93 -6.89 22.14
C ARG A 26 4.51 -6.91 21.54
N ASN A 27 4.14 -8.10 21.09
CA ASN A 27 2.80 -8.57 20.71
C ASN A 27 2.40 -8.32 19.24
N ASP A 28 2.40 -9.44 18.53
CA ASP A 28 1.58 -9.83 17.37
C ASP A 28 1.20 -8.76 16.34
N LEU A 29 1.75 -8.90 15.12
CA LEU A 29 0.99 -9.15 13.88
C LEU A 29 1.87 -9.04 12.63
N THR A 30 1.46 -9.70 11.55
CA THR A 30 2.22 -9.77 10.30
C THR A 30 1.88 -8.59 9.38
N THR A 31 2.84 -7.68 9.17
CA THR A 31 2.75 -6.65 8.13
C THR A 31 3.31 -7.20 6.81
N TYR A 32 2.56 -7.01 5.73
CA TYR A 32 2.93 -7.42 4.39
C TYR A 32 3.21 -6.18 3.53
N PHE A 33 4.38 -6.10 2.93
CA PHE A 33 4.72 -5.03 1.99
C PHE A 33 4.40 -5.52 0.58
N LEU A 34 3.72 -4.73 -0.24
CA LEU A 34 3.48 -5.07 -1.64
C LEU A 34 3.94 -3.92 -2.56
N GLY A 35 5.04 -4.16 -3.26
CA GLY A 35 5.47 -3.26 -4.34
C GLY A 35 4.52 -3.34 -5.54
N ILE A 36 4.00 -2.20 -6.00
CA ILE A 36 3.46 -2.03 -7.35
C ILE A 36 4.47 -1.17 -8.15
N GLY A 37 5.33 -1.82 -8.92
CA GLY A 37 6.09 -1.11 -9.98
C GLY A 37 5.15 -0.80 -11.14
N GLY A 38 4.82 0.47 -11.37
CA GLY A 38 3.70 0.93 -12.20
C GLY A 38 3.45 0.20 -13.54
N SER A 39 2.20 0.27 -14.01
CA SER A 39 1.74 -0.45 -15.21
C SER A 39 2.54 -0.08 -16.46
N THR A 40 3.04 -1.09 -17.16
CA THR A 40 3.71 -0.93 -18.46
C THR A 40 2.84 -1.23 -19.67
N ASN A 41 1.58 -1.66 -19.49
CA ASN A 41 0.76 -2.19 -20.59
C ASN A 41 -0.60 -1.50 -20.77
N GLU A 42 -1.11 -1.64 -22.00
CA GLU A 42 -2.39 -1.18 -22.56
C GLU A 42 -3.65 -1.79 -21.90
N ASP A 43 -3.50 -2.43 -20.75
CA ASP A 43 -4.60 -3.04 -20.00
C ASP A 43 -5.54 -1.95 -19.45
N PRO A 44 -6.86 -2.04 -19.66
CA PRO A 44 -7.81 -1.04 -19.18
C PRO A 44 -7.87 -0.91 -17.66
N ASN A 45 -7.47 -1.92 -16.86
CA ASN A 45 -7.43 -1.76 -15.40
C ASN A 45 -6.44 -2.71 -14.67
N PRO A 46 -5.13 -2.43 -14.74
CA PRO A 46 -4.07 -3.32 -14.26
C PRO A 46 -4.06 -3.50 -12.73
N PHE A 47 -4.84 -2.70 -11.99
CA PHE A 47 -4.91 -2.74 -10.53
C PHE A 47 -5.87 -3.82 -10.00
N ILE A 48 -6.86 -4.25 -10.80
CA ILE A 48 -7.75 -5.37 -10.41
C ILE A 48 -6.93 -6.65 -10.32
N GLU A 49 -6.12 -6.95 -11.34
CA GLU A 49 -5.25 -8.12 -11.35
C GLU A 49 -4.20 -8.09 -10.22
N ALA A 50 -3.61 -6.91 -9.98
CA ALA A 50 -2.68 -6.71 -8.87
C ALA A 50 -3.35 -7.01 -7.51
N PHE A 51 -4.63 -6.66 -7.35
CA PHE A 51 -5.42 -7.00 -6.17
C PHE A 51 -5.64 -8.51 -6.05
N HIS A 52 -6.07 -9.21 -7.11
CA HIS A 52 -6.28 -10.65 -7.06
C HIS A 52 -4.99 -11.43 -6.75
N GLU A 53 -3.86 -11.00 -7.29
CA GLU A 53 -2.57 -11.61 -6.97
C GLU A 53 -2.17 -11.36 -5.51
N CYS A 54 -2.44 -10.16 -4.99
CA CYS A 54 -2.27 -9.83 -3.58
C CYS A 54 -3.11 -10.76 -2.69
N GLU A 55 -4.40 -10.91 -2.99
CA GLU A 55 -5.31 -11.80 -2.27
C GLU A 55 -4.89 -13.25 -2.32
N ARG A 56 -4.47 -13.76 -3.48
CA ARG A 56 -3.96 -15.12 -3.63
C ARG A 56 -2.75 -15.39 -2.72
N GLN A 57 -1.92 -14.37 -2.47
CA GLN A 57 -0.75 -14.48 -1.60
C GLN A 57 -1.11 -14.32 -0.10
N ILE A 58 -2.06 -13.45 0.22
CA ILE A 58 -2.46 -13.11 1.60
C ILE A 58 -3.43 -14.13 2.18
N SER A 59 -4.41 -14.61 1.43
CA SER A 59 -5.37 -15.63 1.85
C SER A 59 -4.71 -16.92 2.35
N ARG A 60 -3.50 -17.23 1.85
CA ARG A 60 -2.68 -18.36 2.33
C ARG A 60 -2.06 -18.14 3.71
N LYS A 61 -2.12 -16.91 4.25
CA LYS A 61 -1.33 -16.45 5.39
C LYS A 61 -2.10 -15.67 6.45
N THR A 62 -3.31 -15.19 6.15
CA THR A 62 -4.13 -14.42 7.09
C THR A 62 -5.59 -14.81 7.00
N SER A 63 -6.29 -14.78 8.14
CA SER A 63 -7.74 -14.85 8.23
C SER A 63 -8.28 -13.55 8.85
N GLY A 64 -9.32 -12.95 8.27
CA GLY A 64 -9.99 -11.76 8.80
C GLY A 64 -9.75 -10.49 7.98
N LEU A 65 -10.04 -9.34 8.58
CA LEU A 65 -9.92 -8.01 7.96
C LEU A 65 -8.47 -7.70 7.55
N VAL A 66 -8.29 -7.36 6.28
CA VAL A 66 -7.00 -6.90 5.72
C VAL A 66 -7.07 -5.40 5.46
N HIS A 67 -6.06 -4.69 5.93
CA HIS A 67 -5.93 -3.25 5.71
C HIS A 67 -5.01 -2.96 4.53
N HIS A 68 -5.43 -2.11 3.62
CA HIS A 68 -4.68 -1.69 2.45
C HIS A 68 -4.34 -0.20 2.57
N LEU A 69 -3.05 0.12 2.63
CA LEU A 69 -2.57 1.50 2.60
C LEU A 69 -2.02 1.82 1.22
N LEU A 70 -2.43 2.95 0.65
CA LEU A 70 -1.95 3.41 -0.64
C LEU A 70 -1.84 4.93 -0.74
N PRO A 71 -0.84 5.46 -1.47
CA PRO A 71 -0.91 6.83 -1.95
C PRO A 71 -1.92 6.96 -3.10
N VAL A 72 -2.64 8.07 -3.16
CA VAL A 72 -3.61 8.35 -4.24
C VAL A 72 -3.39 9.74 -4.81
N ALA A 73 -3.24 9.83 -6.13
CA ALA A 73 -3.23 11.09 -6.88
C ALA A 73 -4.47 11.20 -7.80
N SER A 74 -4.54 10.39 -8.87
CA SER A 74 -5.68 10.37 -9.81
C SER A 74 -6.89 9.57 -9.30
N GLY A 75 -6.65 8.58 -8.42
CA GLY A 75 -7.68 7.67 -7.88
C GLY A 75 -7.91 6.39 -8.69
N GLU A 76 -7.23 6.20 -9.82
CA GLU A 76 -7.38 5.01 -10.67
C GLU A 76 -6.92 3.74 -9.95
N MET A 77 -5.78 3.79 -9.26
CA MET A 77 -5.29 2.66 -8.47
C MET A 77 -6.28 2.27 -7.37
N LEU A 78 -6.76 3.25 -6.59
CA LEU A 78 -7.78 2.98 -5.56
C LEU A 78 -9.04 2.37 -6.16
N GLN A 79 -9.47 2.86 -7.33
CA GLN A 79 -10.64 2.34 -8.01
C GLN A 79 -10.49 0.86 -8.39
N GLY A 80 -9.42 0.50 -9.10
CA GLY A 80 -9.21 -0.90 -9.50
C GLY A 80 -8.99 -1.83 -8.30
N LEU A 81 -8.34 -1.36 -7.23
CA LEU A 81 -8.19 -2.17 -6.01
C LEU A 81 -9.53 -2.43 -5.30
N VAL A 82 -10.39 -1.42 -5.20
CA VAL A 82 -11.74 -1.57 -4.59
C VAL A 82 -12.63 -2.45 -5.46
N GLU A 83 -12.58 -2.29 -6.78
CA GLU A 83 -13.29 -3.16 -7.72
C GLU A 83 -12.83 -4.61 -7.58
N GLY A 84 -11.51 -4.85 -7.47
CA GLY A 84 -10.94 -6.16 -7.18
C GLY A 84 -11.45 -6.75 -5.86
N ALA A 85 -11.46 -5.96 -4.78
CA ALA A 85 -11.94 -6.39 -3.46
C ALA A 85 -13.41 -6.82 -3.46
N ASN A 86 -14.26 -6.17 -4.26
CA ASN A 86 -15.67 -6.53 -4.36
C ASN A 86 -15.92 -7.89 -5.04
N THR A 87 -14.90 -8.49 -5.67
CA THR A 87 -15.01 -9.78 -6.38
C THR A 87 -14.49 -10.97 -5.57
N VAL A 88 -13.88 -10.74 -4.40
CA VAL A 88 -13.31 -11.79 -3.56
C VAL A 88 -14.09 -11.94 -2.25
N SER A 89 -13.99 -13.11 -1.63
CA SER A 89 -14.48 -13.33 -0.27
C SER A 89 -13.44 -12.85 0.74
N GLY A 90 -13.67 -11.71 1.39
CA GLY A 90 -12.77 -11.16 2.38
C GLY A 90 -13.23 -9.77 2.84
N GLU A 91 -12.88 -9.40 4.06
CA GLU A 91 -13.10 -8.03 4.53
C GLU A 91 -11.84 -7.22 4.24
N HIS A 92 -11.99 -6.14 3.47
CA HIS A 92 -10.88 -5.27 3.07
C HIS A 92 -11.21 -3.84 3.46
N GLN A 93 -10.31 -3.19 4.18
CA GLN A 93 -10.37 -1.76 4.44
C GLN A 93 -9.24 -1.07 3.68
N PHE A 94 -9.55 0.07 3.05
CA PHE A 94 -8.60 0.86 2.29
C PHE A 94 -8.40 2.21 2.97
N THR A 95 -7.15 2.55 3.30
CA THR A 95 -6.77 3.90 3.67
C THR A 95 -5.93 4.49 2.54
N ALA A 96 -6.50 5.48 1.86
CA ALA A 96 -5.89 6.17 0.74
C ALA A 96 -5.39 7.55 1.17
N VAL A 97 -4.08 7.74 1.12
CA VAL A 97 -3.44 9.02 1.47
C VAL A 97 -3.34 9.88 0.22
N TYR A 98 -4.11 10.98 0.19
CA TYR A 98 -4.20 11.85 -0.97
C TYR A 98 -2.92 12.68 -1.17
N THR A 99 -2.16 12.36 -2.21
CA THR A 99 -0.86 12.98 -2.54
C THR A 99 -0.87 13.67 -3.90
N GLY A 100 -2.06 13.83 -4.51
CA GLY A 100 -2.27 14.55 -5.76
C GLY A 100 -2.42 16.07 -5.58
N ASP A 101 -2.82 16.75 -6.66
CA ASP A 101 -3.06 18.20 -6.66
C ASP A 101 -4.09 18.60 -5.59
N PRO A 102 -3.80 19.58 -4.71
CA PRO A 102 -4.74 20.05 -3.70
C PRO A 102 -6.14 20.38 -4.24
N LEU A 103 -6.27 20.86 -5.48
CA LEU A 103 -7.56 21.19 -6.11
C LEU A 103 -8.42 19.95 -6.41
N GLY A 104 -7.79 18.79 -6.61
CA GLY A 104 -8.49 17.51 -6.82
C GLY A 104 -9.01 16.85 -5.53
N LYS A 105 -8.64 17.39 -4.36
CA LYS A 105 -8.93 16.82 -3.03
C LYS A 105 -10.44 16.58 -2.82
N HIS A 106 -11.24 17.63 -2.92
CA HIS A 106 -12.67 17.56 -2.62
C HIS A 106 -13.40 16.60 -3.56
N ARG A 107 -12.94 16.52 -4.81
CA ARG A 107 -13.46 15.55 -5.77
C ARG A 107 -13.16 14.11 -5.33
N MET A 108 -11.98 13.84 -4.81
CA MET A 108 -11.59 12.52 -4.30
C MET A 108 -12.43 12.13 -3.08
N GLU A 109 -12.52 13.01 -2.08
CA GLU A 109 -13.35 12.77 -0.88
C GLU A 109 -14.82 12.51 -1.26
N TRP A 110 -15.37 13.33 -2.16
CA TRP A 110 -16.76 13.19 -2.59
C TRP A 110 -17.00 11.89 -3.36
N LYS A 111 -16.06 11.48 -4.22
CA LYS A 111 -16.12 10.20 -4.96
C LYS A 111 -16.23 9.01 -4.01
N TRP A 112 -15.50 9.03 -2.89
CA TRP A 112 -15.37 7.89 -1.98
C TRP A 112 -16.21 7.99 -0.71
N LYS A 113 -16.92 9.10 -0.47
CA LYS A 113 -17.70 9.36 0.76
C LYS A 113 -18.70 8.27 1.14
N LYS A 114 -19.25 7.54 0.16
CA LYS A 114 -20.27 6.50 0.38
C LYS A 114 -19.70 5.08 0.39
N THR A 115 -18.40 4.92 0.18
CA THR A 115 -17.74 3.63 0.14
C THR A 115 -17.23 3.32 1.54
N SER A 116 -17.99 2.53 2.29
CA SER A 116 -17.78 2.33 3.74
C SER A 116 -16.44 1.73 4.11
N ASN A 117 -15.79 1.03 3.19
CA ASN A 117 -14.49 0.42 3.38
C ASN A 117 -13.33 1.25 2.83
N VAL A 118 -13.57 2.52 2.45
CA VAL A 118 -12.54 3.45 1.99
C VAL A 118 -12.49 4.67 2.90
N GLU A 119 -11.29 4.97 3.38
CA GLU A 119 -10.96 6.18 4.11
C GLU A 119 -9.96 6.99 3.30
N ILE A 120 -10.26 8.26 3.07
CA ILE A 120 -9.34 9.21 2.43
C ILE A 120 -8.68 10.03 3.54
N LEU A 121 -7.35 9.94 3.65
CA LEU A 121 -6.55 10.74 4.57
C LEU A 121 -5.73 11.78 3.83
N HIS A 122 -5.33 12.81 4.58
CA HIS A 122 -4.36 13.79 4.11
C HIS A 122 -2.97 13.46 4.62
N PRO A 123 -1.94 13.70 3.81
CA PRO A 123 -0.58 13.53 4.26
C PRO A 123 -0.30 14.55 5.37
N ALA A 124 -0.02 14.05 6.56
CA ALA A 124 0.52 14.84 7.65
C ALA A 124 2.06 14.89 7.58
N GLY A 125 2.64 15.70 8.46
CA GLY A 125 4.09 15.80 8.62
C GLY A 125 4.76 16.79 7.66
N SER A 126 5.77 17.46 8.20
CA SER A 126 6.73 18.25 7.43
C SER A 126 7.58 17.35 6.52
N GLY A 127 8.23 17.95 5.51
CA GLY A 127 9.13 17.21 4.61
C GLY A 127 10.25 16.48 5.36
N GLU A 128 10.80 17.08 6.42
CA GLU A 128 11.84 16.49 7.25
C GLU A 128 11.34 15.26 8.04
N GLU A 129 10.11 15.30 8.56
CA GLU A 129 9.50 14.17 9.27
C GLU A 129 9.21 12.99 8.34
N VAL A 130 8.74 13.29 7.13
CA VAL A 130 8.53 12.29 6.08
C VAL A 130 9.87 11.67 5.68
N GLU A 131 10.92 12.46 5.51
CA GLU A 131 12.26 11.96 5.18
C GLU A 131 12.85 11.06 6.29
N LYS A 132 12.71 11.44 7.56
CA LYS A 132 13.08 10.60 8.71
C LYS A 132 12.34 9.27 8.70
N THR A 133 11.06 9.28 8.35
CA THR A 133 10.23 8.08 8.22
C THR A 133 10.73 7.19 7.08
N ILE A 134 10.98 7.75 5.90
CA ILE A 134 11.49 7.01 4.74
C ILE A 134 12.84 6.36 5.06
N ASN A 135 13.76 7.11 5.68
CA ASN A 135 15.08 6.59 6.05
C ASN A 135 14.97 5.46 7.08
N SER A 136 14.13 5.65 8.10
CA SER A 136 13.85 4.61 9.10
C SER A 136 13.24 3.37 8.46
N PHE A 137 12.30 3.54 7.52
CA PHE A 137 11.68 2.47 6.76
C PHE A 137 12.70 1.73 5.89
N TYR A 138 13.58 2.44 5.18
CA TYR A 138 14.62 1.85 4.36
C TYR A 138 15.63 1.05 5.19
N GLN A 139 16.12 1.60 6.31
CA GLN A 139 17.00 0.85 7.22
C GLN A 139 16.33 -0.43 7.72
N ALA A 140 15.01 -0.38 7.89
CA ALA A 140 14.19 -1.47 8.34
C ALA A 140 14.01 -2.57 7.26
N THR A 141 13.55 -2.18 6.07
CA THR A 141 13.03 -3.07 5.04
C THR A 141 14.00 -3.27 3.88
N SER A 142 14.92 -2.33 3.68
CA SER A 142 15.73 -2.11 2.47
C SER A 142 14.92 -1.77 1.22
N ILE A 143 13.66 -1.36 1.37
CA ILE A 143 12.83 -0.82 0.29
C ILE A 143 12.97 0.70 0.30
N ARG A 144 13.31 1.30 -0.85
CA ARG A 144 13.26 2.75 -1.01
C ARG A 144 11.84 3.17 -1.38
N LEU A 145 11.36 4.22 -0.73
CA LEU A 145 10.05 4.80 -1.01
C LEU A 145 10.22 6.09 -1.80
N ASP A 146 9.34 6.32 -2.76
CA ASP A 146 9.18 7.64 -3.37
C ASP A 146 8.75 8.66 -2.29
N PRO A 147 9.48 9.77 -2.10
CA PRO A 147 9.18 10.74 -1.06
C PRO A 147 7.92 11.57 -1.34
N ILE A 148 7.47 11.64 -2.59
CA ILE A 148 6.32 12.47 -2.99
C ILE A 148 5.00 11.79 -2.61
N HIS A 149 4.88 10.49 -2.89
CA HIS A 149 3.66 9.72 -2.76
C HIS A 149 3.77 8.68 -1.63
N THR A 150 4.54 7.62 -1.84
CA THR A 150 4.54 6.45 -0.94
C THR A 150 5.11 6.79 0.44
N GLY A 151 6.17 7.61 0.49
CA GLY A 151 6.79 8.03 1.75
C GLY A 151 5.82 8.79 2.65
N ARG A 152 4.98 9.67 2.07
CA ARG A 152 3.91 10.37 2.80
C ARG A 152 2.83 9.42 3.29
N ALA A 153 2.43 8.45 2.46
CA ALA A 153 1.44 7.44 2.87
C ALA A 153 1.95 6.61 4.05
N VAL A 154 3.19 6.11 3.96
CA VAL A 154 3.83 5.34 5.02
C VAL A 154 4.01 6.15 6.30
N HIS A 155 4.37 7.43 6.19
CA HIS A 155 4.43 8.34 7.34
C HIS A 155 3.07 8.38 8.05
N GLN A 156 1.98 8.63 7.31
CA GLN A 156 0.61 8.62 7.85
C GLN A 156 0.29 7.31 8.60
N TRP A 157 0.59 6.17 7.99
CA TRP A 157 0.35 4.84 8.57
C TRP A 157 1.12 4.60 9.87
N MET A 158 2.37 5.06 9.96
CA MET A 158 3.17 4.87 11.17
C MET A 158 2.61 5.63 12.39
N HIS A 159 1.86 6.70 12.14
CA HIS A 159 1.31 7.59 13.17
C HIS A 159 -0.15 7.29 13.54
N GLU A 160 -1.01 6.94 12.58
CA GLU A 160 -2.47 6.93 12.80
C GLU A 160 -3.13 5.56 12.73
N LEU A 161 -2.53 4.58 12.05
CA LEU A 161 -3.25 3.34 11.75
C LEU A 161 -3.07 2.26 12.83
N PRO A 162 -4.11 1.46 13.09
CA PRO A 162 -4.06 0.42 14.09
C PRO A 162 -2.99 -0.60 13.74
N LYS A 163 -1.94 -0.64 14.54
CA LYS A 163 -0.77 -1.53 14.39
C LYS A 163 -1.12 -3.01 14.56
N SER A 164 -2.39 -3.30 14.87
CA SER A 164 -2.92 -4.61 15.20
C SER A 164 -3.78 -5.23 14.09
N LEU A 165 -3.60 -4.84 12.83
CA LEU A 165 -4.22 -5.55 11.69
C LEU A 165 -3.16 -5.91 10.65
N PRO A 166 -3.34 -7.03 9.90
CA PRO A 166 -2.54 -7.29 8.71
C PRO A 166 -2.67 -6.10 7.74
N THR A 167 -1.56 -5.44 7.44
CA THR A 167 -1.54 -4.31 6.50
C THR A 167 -0.77 -4.68 5.25
N VAL A 168 -1.34 -4.37 4.09
CA VAL A 168 -0.73 -4.33 2.76
C VAL A 168 -0.35 -2.90 2.45
N LEU A 169 0.94 -2.64 2.27
CA LEU A 169 1.42 -1.35 1.80
C LEU A 169 1.57 -1.40 0.29
N TRP A 170 0.74 -0.65 -0.45
CA TRP A 170 0.82 -0.50 -1.91
C TRP A 170 1.83 0.60 -2.25
N ILE A 171 3.04 0.20 -2.65
CA ILE A 171 4.13 1.13 -2.96
C ILE A 171 4.07 1.50 -4.45
N THR A 172 3.91 2.79 -4.76
CA THR A 172 4.04 3.30 -6.12
C THR A 172 5.50 3.67 -6.38
N ASN A 173 6.05 3.17 -7.50
CA ASN A 173 7.45 3.38 -7.92
C ASN A 173 8.53 2.84 -6.94
N PRO A 174 8.56 1.53 -6.66
CA PRO A 174 9.63 0.95 -5.87
C PRO A 174 10.93 0.95 -6.69
N TYR A 175 11.92 1.74 -6.29
CA TYR A 175 13.30 1.50 -6.72
C TYR A 175 13.81 0.24 -6.01
N ILE A 176 13.50 -0.92 -6.58
CA ILE A 176 14.04 -2.20 -6.13
C ILE A 176 15.43 -2.29 -6.73
N PHE A 177 16.46 -2.03 -5.91
CA PHE A 177 17.83 -2.32 -6.30
C PHE A 177 17.97 -3.83 -6.46
N GLY A 178 18.22 -4.27 -7.69
CA GLY A 178 18.87 -5.54 -8.00
C GLY A 178 20.38 -5.33 -7.99
#